data_AF-H3H9I9-F1
#
_entry.id   AF-H3H9I9-F1
#
_cell.length_a   1.000
_cell.length_b   1.000
_cell.length_c   1.000
_cell.angle_alpha   90.00
_cell.angle_beta   90.00
_cell.angle_gamma   90.00
#
_symmetry.space_group_name_H-M   'P 1'
#
loop_
_entity.id
_entity.type
_entity.pdbx_description
1 polymer ?
#
loop_
_entity_poly.entity_id
_entity_poly.type
_entity_poly.pdbx_seq_one_letter_code
_entity_poly.pdbx_strand_id
1 'polypeptide(L)'
;MGRARASEDGGRRARQYKRSTPTYEFRLHVIHHSNSHGVSSALAKFYPEAKGSSLETKRKSFYLWRKRRDTIEKAGKSSSSSVLRKLRPAGSATVLSSQTESQLLRWVNSYRADGAPVSTLMLQLKAQEYAAAAGIPRGVFTGTWAWRAGFVRVRA
;
A
#
# COMPACT_ATOMS: atom_id res chain seq x y z
N MET A 1 20.71 29.65 0.46
CA MET A 1 21.62 28.53 0.09
C MET A 1 20.82 27.24 -0.09
N GLY A 2 20.54 26.82 -1.33
CA GLY A 2 19.79 25.60 -1.65
C GLY A 2 20.70 24.36 -1.68
N ARG A 3 20.24 23.22 -1.17
CA ARG A 3 21.04 21.98 -1.10
C ARG A 3 21.44 21.50 -2.50
N ALA A 4 22.75 21.34 -2.72
CA ALA A 4 23.32 20.81 -3.95
C ALA A 4 22.75 19.41 -4.27
N ARG A 5 22.25 19.23 -5.50
CA ARG A 5 21.57 18.00 -5.95
C ARG A 5 22.47 17.05 -6.74
N ALA A 6 23.73 17.42 -7.01
CA ALA A 6 24.66 16.63 -7.80
C ALA A 6 25.59 15.78 -6.92
N SER A 7 25.98 14.62 -7.44
CA SER A 7 27.22 13.92 -7.05
C SER A 7 28.44 14.75 -7.49
N GLU A 8 29.63 14.49 -6.96
CA GLU A 8 30.88 15.17 -7.38
C GLU A 8 31.14 15.01 -8.89
N ASP A 9 30.59 13.96 -9.49
CA ASP A 9 30.64 13.63 -10.92
C ASP A 9 29.46 14.19 -11.75
N GLY A 10 28.67 15.13 -11.21
CA GLY A 10 27.53 15.73 -11.91
C GLY A 10 26.29 14.83 -12.07
N GLY A 11 26.40 13.54 -11.76
CA GLY A 11 25.31 12.57 -11.81
C GLY A 11 24.30 12.64 -10.64
N ARG A 12 23.14 12.00 -10.83
CA ARG A 12 22.12 11.85 -9.79
C ARG A 12 22.65 10.92 -8.69
N ARG A 13 22.73 11.41 -7.44
CA ARG A 13 23.15 10.59 -6.29
C ARG A 13 22.35 9.30 -6.21
N ALA A 14 23.04 8.18 -5.96
CA ALA A 14 22.40 6.88 -5.79
C ALA A 14 21.34 6.92 -4.67
N ARG A 15 20.19 6.26 -4.90
CA ARG A 15 19.13 6.17 -3.89
C ARG A 15 19.60 5.35 -2.70
N GLN A 16 19.75 6.01 -1.55
CA GLN A 16 20.00 5.33 -0.29
C GLN A 16 18.67 5.04 0.41
N TYR A 17 18.25 3.77 0.46
CA TYR A 17 17.07 3.34 1.22
C TYR A 17 17.41 3.18 2.71
N LYS A 18 17.44 4.28 3.46
CA LYS A 18 17.79 4.26 4.90
C LYS A 18 16.63 3.88 5.83
N ARG A 19 15.42 3.71 5.31
CA ARG A 19 14.21 3.51 6.12
C ARG A 19 13.72 2.07 6.00
N SER A 20 13.89 1.30 7.06
CA SER A 20 13.21 0.01 7.22
C SER A 20 11.88 0.21 7.94
N THR A 21 10.79 -0.27 7.32
CA THR A 21 9.45 -0.27 7.92
C THR A 21 9.14 -1.66 8.46
N PRO A 22 8.81 -1.82 9.74
CA PRO A 22 8.52 -3.13 10.32
C PRO A 22 7.21 -3.70 9.79
N THR A 23 7.11 -5.04 9.77
CA THR A 23 5.90 -5.80 9.40
C THR A 23 4.81 -5.68 10.47
N TYR A 24 3.58 -6.07 10.14
CA TYR A 24 2.49 -6.09 11.13
C TYR A 24 2.74 -7.10 12.24
N GLU A 25 3.29 -8.27 11.92
CA GLU A 25 3.73 -9.26 12.89
C GLU A 25 4.69 -8.67 13.92
N PHE A 26 5.75 -7.99 13.46
CA PHE A 26 6.73 -7.36 14.34
C PHE A 26 6.07 -6.30 15.23
N ARG A 27 5.24 -5.42 14.65
CA ARG A 27 4.52 -4.40 15.42
C ARG A 27 3.63 -5.01 16.49
N LEU A 28 2.93 -6.09 16.16
CA LEU A 28 2.04 -6.80 17.08
C LEU A 28 2.83 -7.39 18.24
N HIS A 29 3.96 -8.04 17.96
CA HIS A 29 4.85 -8.61 18.99
C HIS A 29 5.40 -7.53 19.95
N VAL A 30 5.82 -6.38 19.41
CA VAL A 30 6.26 -5.23 20.23
C VAL A 30 5.14 -4.71 21.13
N ILE A 31 3.92 -4.60 20.61
CA ILE A 31 2.75 -4.16 21.39
C ILE A 31 2.47 -5.13 22.54
N HIS A 32 2.40 -6.44 22.26
CA HIS A 32 2.16 -7.45 23.30
C HIS A 32 3.21 -7.40 24.40
N HIS A 33 4.49 -7.36 24.04
CA HIS A 33 5.57 -7.26 25.01
C HIS A 33 5.48 -5.99 25.87
N SER A 34 5.12 -4.86 25.26
CA SER A 34 4.98 -3.60 25.98
C SER A 34 3.82 -3.58 26.97
N ASN A 35 2.76 -4.36 26.72
CA ASN A 35 1.64 -4.47 27.65
C ASN A 35 2.05 -5.24 28.93
N SER A 36 2.98 -6.20 28.80
CA SER A 36 3.47 -6.98 29.93
C SER A 36 4.64 -6.32 30.68
N HIS A 37 5.53 -5.61 29.98
CA HIS A 37 6.80 -5.14 30.55
C HIS A 37 7.04 -3.62 30.41
N GLY A 38 6.09 -2.89 29.83
CA GLY A 38 6.21 -1.45 29.58
C GLY A 38 6.99 -1.09 28.31
N VAL A 39 6.85 0.17 27.90
CA VAL A 39 7.39 0.69 26.63
C VAL A 39 8.92 0.74 26.64
N SER A 40 9.54 1.15 27.74
CA SER A 40 11.00 1.23 27.86
C SER A 40 11.65 -0.15 27.68
N SER A 41 11.10 -1.18 28.32
CA SER A 41 11.57 -2.57 28.17
C SER A 41 11.41 -3.06 26.73
N ALA A 42 10.27 -2.77 26.08
CA ALA A 42 10.07 -3.11 24.68
C ALA A 42 11.08 -2.41 23.75
N LEU A 43 11.36 -1.12 23.96
CA LEU A 43 12.35 -0.40 23.14
C LEU A 43 13.76 -0.97 23.32
N ALA A 44 14.16 -1.30 24.54
CA ALA A 44 15.46 -1.91 24.82
C ALA A 44 15.60 -3.30 24.15
N LYS A 45 14.55 -4.12 24.19
CA LYS A 45 14.55 -5.47 23.61
C LYS A 45 14.54 -5.47 22.08
N PHE A 46 13.66 -4.67 21.48
CA PHE A 46 13.42 -4.72 20.02
C PHE A 46 14.28 -3.74 19.22
N TYR A 47 14.89 -2.75 19.88
CA TYR A 47 15.76 -1.77 19.26
C TYR A 47 17.02 -1.49 20.11
N PRO A 48 17.84 -2.51 20.42
CA PRO A 48 18.98 -2.36 21.32
C PRO A 48 20.03 -1.36 20.81
N GLU A 49 20.16 -1.22 19.49
CA GLU A 49 21.13 -0.30 18.86
C GLU A 49 20.62 1.14 18.76
N ALA A 50 19.32 1.37 18.99
CA ALA A 50 18.75 2.71 18.85
C ALA A 50 19.15 3.58 20.05
N LYS A 51 19.79 4.72 19.78
CA LYS A 51 20.20 5.70 20.80
C LYS A 51 19.74 7.10 20.42
N GLY A 52 19.61 7.98 21.42
CA GLY A 52 19.25 9.39 21.25
C GLY A 52 18.01 9.60 20.37
N SER A 53 18.14 10.39 19.31
CA SER A 53 17.05 10.74 18.40
C SER A 53 16.43 9.55 17.65
N SER A 54 17.21 8.50 17.40
CA SER A 54 16.73 7.27 16.78
C SER A 54 15.76 6.53 17.70
N LEU A 55 16.12 6.41 18.98
CA LEU A 55 15.26 5.79 20.00
C LEU A 55 13.94 6.55 20.16
N GLU A 56 14.00 7.88 20.20
CA GLU A 56 12.79 8.72 20.28
C GLU A 56 11.90 8.56 19.05
N THR A 57 12.49 8.35 17.86
CA THR A 57 11.72 8.05 16.64
C THR A 57 11.00 6.70 16.73
N LYS A 58 11.65 5.67 17.30
CA LYS A 58 11.02 4.37 17.57
C LYS A 58 9.92 4.47 18.61
N ARG A 59 10.13 5.24 19.69
CA ARG A 59 9.14 5.55 20.72
C ARG A 59 7.89 6.21 20.13
N LYS A 60 8.07 7.22 19.27
CA LYS A 60 6.94 7.86 18.54
C LYS A 60 6.22 6.88 17.63
N SER A 61 6.95 6.01 16.94
CA SER A 61 6.35 4.96 16.10
C SER A 61 5.49 3.99 16.92
N PHE A 62 5.96 3.61 18.11
CA PHE A 62 5.20 2.78 19.03
C PHE A 62 3.86 3.43 19.43
N TYR A 63 3.86 4.69 19.85
CA TYR A 63 2.62 5.38 20.21
C TYR A 63 1.65 5.50 19.04
N LEU A 64 2.17 5.73 17.82
CA LEU A 64 1.37 5.72 16.61
C LEU A 64 0.74 4.33 16.36
N TRP A 65 1.48 3.25 16.59
CA TRP A 65 0.97 1.88 16.46
C TRP A 65 -0.08 1.58 17.52
N ARG A 66 0.13 2.00 18.77
CA ARG A 66 -0.85 1.85 19.86
C ARG A 66 -2.18 2.52 19.53
N LYS A 67 -2.15 3.71 18.92
CA LYS A 67 -3.36 4.40 18.43
C LYS A 67 -4.10 3.61 17.34
N ARG A 68 -3.40 2.75 16.60
CA ARG A 68 -3.95 1.92 15.50
C ARG A 68 -3.91 0.43 15.82
N ARG A 69 -4.00 0.07 17.11
CA ARG A 69 -3.86 -1.31 17.61
C ARG A 69 -4.79 -2.28 16.91
N ASP A 70 -6.07 -1.93 16.77
CA ASP A 70 -7.09 -2.80 16.19
C ASP A 70 -6.71 -3.24 14.76
N THR A 71 -6.31 -2.29 13.92
CA THR A 71 -5.82 -2.58 12.57
C THR A 71 -4.57 -3.46 12.57
N ILE A 72 -3.66 -3.26 13.53
CA ILE A 72 -2.43 -4.06 13.63
C ILE A 72 -2.72 -5.47 14.13
N GLU A 73 -3.62 -5.64 15.10
CA GLU A 73 -4.06 -6.94 15.62
C GLU A 73 -4.75 -7.74 14.53
N LYS A 74 -5.70 -7.12 13.80
CA LYS A 74 -6.39 -7.76 12.67
C LYS A 74 -5.41 -8.18 11.58
N ALA A 75 -4.47 -7.32 11.20
CA ALA A 75 -3.49 -7.61 10.16
C ALA A 75 -2.45 -8.66 10.61
N GLY A 76 -1.98 -8.57 11.86
CA GLY A 76 -0.93 -9.42 12.41
C GLY A 76 -1.38 -10.86 12.68
N LYS A 77 -2.67 -11.08 12.94
CA LYS A 77 -3.25 -12.43 13.13
C LYS A 77 -3.47 -13.20 11.82
N SER A 78 -3.45 -12.54 10.67
CA SER A 78 -3.68 -13.16 9.37
C SER A 78 -2.35 -13.53 8.70
N SER A 79 -2.19 -14.79 8.29
CA SER A 79 -0.96 -15.31 7.68
C SER A 79 -0.52 -14.54 6.42
N SER A 80 -1.47 -14.04 5.63
CA SER A 80 -1.17 -13.28 4.41
C SER A 80 -0.86 -11.81 4.68
N SER A 81 -1.41 -11.23 5.75
CA SER A 81 -1.27 -9.81 6.06
C SER A 81 -0.19 -9.50 7.10
N SER A 82 0.22 -10.49 7.90
CA SER A 82 1.20 -10.33 8.98
C SER A 82 2.57 -9.89 8.47
N VAL A 83 3.00 -10.45 7.33
CA VAL A 83 4.27 -10.15 6.65
C VAL A 83 4.26 -8.79 5.93
N LEU A 84 3.09 -8.18 5.76
CA LEU A 84 2.97 -6.90 5.07
C LEU A 84 3.45 -5.73 5.96
N ARG A 85 3.95 -4.68 5.32
CA ARG A 85 4.39 -3.44 6.00
C ARG A 85 3.31 -2.37 6.03
N LYS A 86 2.36 -2.41 5.09
CA LYS A 86 1.21 -1.51 5.00
C LYS A 86 0.04 -2.23 4.34
N LEU A 87 -1.14 -2.12 4.93
CA LEU A 87 -2.39 -2.45 4.25
C LEU A 87 -2.78 -1.28 3.35
N ARG A 88 -3.32 -1.61 2.17
CA ARG A 88 -3.99 -0.63 1.33
C ARG A 88 -5.41 -0.44 1.84
N PRO A 89 -5.96 0.78 1.87
CA PRO A 89 -7.37 0.97 2.15
C PRO A 89 -8.22 0.20 1.14
N ALA A 90 -9.39 -0.25 1.57
CA ALA A 90 -10.41 -0.76 0.65
C ALA A 90 -10.66 0.28 -0.47
N GLY A 91 -10.78 -0.19 -1.71
CA GLY A 91 -10.95 0.67 -2.89
C GLY A 91 -9.73 1.41 -3.40
N SER A 92 -8.55 1.23 -2.79
CA SER A 92 -7.30 1.73 -3.39
C SER A 92 -6.76 0.84 -4.51
N ALA A 93 -7.13 -0.44 -4.53
CA ALA A 93 -6.70 -1.41 -5.55
C ALA A 93 -7.51 -2.71 -5.44
N THR A 94 -8.84 -2.64 -5.48
CA THR A 94 -9.63 -3.85 -5.76
C THR A 94 -9.36 -4.21 -7.21
N VAL A 95 -8.52 -5.24 -7.39
CA VAL A 95 -8.36 -5.89 -8.68
C VAL A 95 -9.72 -6.51 -8.98
N LEU A 96 -10.35 -6.10 -10.08
CA LEU A 96 -11.53 -6.78 -10.60
C LEU A 96 -11.17 -8.28 -10.75
N SER A 97 -12.15 -9.19 -10.62
CA SER A 97 -11.84 -10.61 -10.84
C SER A 97 -11.27 -10.81 -12.26
N SER A 98 -10.44 -11.83 -12.47
CA SER A 98 -9.85 -12.12 -13.79
C SER A 98 -10.93 -12.24 -14.88
N GLN A 99 -12.08 -12.81 -14.54
CA GLN A 99 -13.22 -12.92 -15.43
C GLN A 99 -13.79 -11.54 -15.79
N THR A 100 -14.03 -10.70 -14.79
CA THR A 100 -14.56 -9.34 -14.98
C THR A 100 -13.59 -8.48 -15.80
N GLU A 101 -12.29 -8.58 -15.53
CA GLU A 101 -11.26 -7.89 -16.32
C GLU A 101 -11.23 -8.38 -17.77
N SER A 102 -11.42 -9.68 -18.01
CA SER A 102 -11.47 -10.23 -19.37
C SER A 102 -12.68 -9.72 -20.16
N GLN A 103 -13.84 -9.56 -19.50
CA GLN A 103 -14.99 -8.95 -20.16
C GLN A 103 -14.75 -7.48 -20.50
N LEU A 104 -14.13 -6.73 -19.59
CA LEU A 104 -13.78 -5.34 -19.82
C LEU A 104 -12.75 -5.20 -20.96
N LEU A 105 -11.76 -6.10 -21.05
CA LEU A 105 -10.79 -6.12 -22.14
C LEU A 105 -11.44 -6.40 -23.49
N ARG A 106 -12.39 -7.34 -23.56
CA ARG A 106 -13.15 -7.59 -24.80
C ARG A 106 -13.90 -6.33 -25.25
N TRP A 107 -14.49 -5.60 -24.32
CA TRP A 107 -15.15 -4.32 -24.61
C TRP A 107 -14.16 -3.23 -25.08
N VAL A 108 -12.97 -3.13 -24.49
CA VAL A 108 -11.94 -2.19 -24.97
C VAL A 108 -11.46 -2.58 -26.38
N ASN A 109 -11.25 -3.87 -26.63
CA ASN A 109 -10.77 -4.36 -27.90
C ASN A 109 -11.80 -4.19 -29.02
N SER A 110 -13.10 -4.28 -28.74
CA SER A 110 -14.12 -3.98 -29.76
C SER A 110 -14.02 -2.53 -30.22
N TYR A 111 -13.93 -1.56 -29.30
CA TYR A 111 -13.74 -0.14 -29.65
C TYR A 111 -12.48 0.11 -30.49
N ARG A 112 -11.38 -0.59 -30.17
CA ARG A 112 -10.14 -0.50 -30.95
C ARG A 112 -10.29 -1.09 -32.35
N ALA A 113 -11.05 -2.17 -32.51
CA ALA A 113 -11.35 -2.76 -33.82
C ALA A 113 -12.18 -1.80 -34.69
N ASP A 114 -13.08 -1.03 -34.07
CA ASP A 114 -13.85 0.03 -34.72
C ASP A 114 -13.03 1.32 -34.97
N GLY A 115 -11.73 1.34 -34.65
CA GLY A 115 -10.85 2.50 -34.81
C GLY A 115 -11.13 3.65 -33.82
N ALA A 116 -11.98 3.42 -32.81
CA ALA A 116 -12.39 4.43 -31.85
C ALA A 116 -11.52 4.37 -30.57
N PRO A 117 -10.97 5.49 -30.08
CA PRO A 117 -10.23 5.52 -28.83
C PRO A 117 -11.17 5.39 -27.62
N VAL A 118 -10.78 4.59 -26.63
CA VAL A 118 -11.48 4.53 -25.32
C VAL A 118 -10.90 5.60 -24.39
N SER A 119 -11.71 6.59 -24.02
CA SER A 119 -11.28 7.61 -23.06
C SER A 119 -11.10 7.04 -21.64
N THR A 120 -10.29 7.71 -20.83
CA THR A 120 -10.04 7.29 -19.44
C THR A 120 -11.30 7.29 -18.58
N LEU A 121 -12.21 8.24 -18.83
CA LEU A 121 -13.50 8.31 -18.14
C LEU A 121 -14.42 7.16 -18.57
N MET A 122 -14.49 6.85 -19.85
CA MET A 122 -15.28 5.70 -20.34
C MET A 122 -14.78 4.39 -19.74
N LEU A 123 -13.46 4.16 -19.73
CA LEU A 123 -12.88 2.99 -19.09
C LEU A 123 -13.22 2.93 -17.59
N GLN A 124 -13.17 4.07 -16.89
CA GLN A 124 -13.53 4.15 -15.47
C GLN A 124 -14.99 3.78 -15.23
N LEU A 125 -15.92 4.42 -15.94
CA LEU A 125 -17.35 4.19 -15.80
C LEU A 125 -17.68 2.73 -16.13
N LYS A 126 -17.15 2.21 -17.23
CA LYS A 126 -17.39 0.83 -17.64
C LYS A 126 -16.85 -0.15 -16.60
N ALA A 127 -15.62 0.06 -16.12
CA ALA A 127 -15.07 -0.80 -15.06
C ALA A 127 -15.93 -0.79 -13.78
N GLN A 128 -16.54 0.34 -13.42
CA GLN A 128 -17.46 0.43 -12.28
C GLN A 128 -18.77 -0.33 -12.53
N GLU A 129 -19.34 -0.25 -13.75
CA GLU A 129 -20.51 -1.04 -14.12
C GLU A 129 -20.25 -2.54 -13.99
N TYR A 130 -19.11 -3.01 -14.51
CA TYR A 130 -18.72 -4.41 -14.42
C TYR A 130 -18.41 -4.85 -12.98
N ALA A 131 -17.83 -3.96 -12.16
CA ALA A 131 -17.66 -4.21 -10.74
C ALA A 131 -19.01 -4.42 -10.04
N ALA A 132 -19.98 -3.53 -10.30
CA ALA A 132 -21.32 -3.63 -9.73
C ALA A 132 -22.05 -4.90 -10.18
N ALA A 133 -21.94 -5.27 -11.45
CA ALA A 133 -22.48 -6.53 -11.98
C ALA A 133 -21.83 -7.77 -11.36
N ALA A 134 -20.55 -7.68 -10.95
CA ALA A 134 -19.83 -8.72 -10.23
C ALA A 134 -20.10 -8.71 -8.71
N GLY A 135 -21.07 -7.91 -8.22
CA GLY A 135 -21.44 -7.83 -6.81
C GLY A 135 -20.50 -6.98 -5.95
N ILE A 136 -19.59 -6.20 -6.54
CA ILE A 136 -18.72 -5.28 -5.81
C ILE A 136 -19.50 -4.00 -5.49
N PRO A 137 -19.67 -3.61 -4.21
CA PRO A 137 -20.46 -2.44 -3.84
C PRO A 137 -19.89 -1.13 -4.41
N ARG A 138 -20.79 -0.19 -4.73
CA ARG A 138 -20.41 1.17 -5.16
C ARG A 138 -19.58 1.84 -4.06
N GLY A 139 -18.42 2.38 -4.42
CA GLY A 139 -17.44 2.96 -3.48
C GLY A 139 -16.31 2.01 -3.06
N VAL A 140 -16.49 0.69 -3.20
CA VAL A 140 -15.41 -0.29 -2.99
C VAL A 140 -14.51 -0.40 -4.21
N PHE A 141 -15.04 -0.22 -5.42
CA PHE A 141 -14.26 -0.08 -6.64
C PHE A 141 -14.62 1.23 -7.32
N THR A 142 -13.65 2.12 -7.46
CA THR A 142 -13.83 3.45 -8.08
C THR A 142 -13.12 3.58 -9.42
N GLY A 143 -12.37 2.55 -9.84
CA GLY A 143 -11.57 2.59 -11.07
C GLY A 143 -10.52 3.70 -11.04
N THR A 144 -9.79 3.83 -9.93
CA THR A 144 -8.78 4.90 -9.70
C THR A 144 -7.75 4.99 -10.83
N TRP A 145 -7.08 6.15 -10.96
CA TRP A 145 -6.00 6.33 -11.93
C TRP A 145 -4.93 5.24 -11.83
N ALA A 146 -4.55 4.83 -10.61
CA ALA A 146 -3.55 3.79 -10.39
C ALA A 146 -4.00 2.42 -10.93
N TRP A 147 -5.28 2.07 -10.73
CA TRP A 147 -5.84 0.85 -11.33
C TRP A 147 -5.89 0.93 -12.85
N ARG A 148 -6.37 2.05 -13.42
CA ARG A 148 -6.42 2.24 -14.89
C ARG A 148 -5.04 2.16 -15.53
N ALA A 149 -4.05 2.83 -14.94
CA ALA A 149 -2.67 2.79 -15.41
C ALA A 149 -2.08 1.36 -15.36
N GLY A 150 -2.43 0.60 -14.32
CA GLY A 150 -2.05 -0.82 -14.22
C GLY A 150 -2.76 -1.69 -15.26
N PHE A 151 -4.08 -1.52 -15.42
CA PHE A 151 -4.89 -2.24 -16.41
C PHE A 151 -4.37 -2.03 -17.82
N VAL A 152 -4.11 -0.77 -18.20
CA VAL A 152 -3.57 -0.44 -19.52
C VAL A 152 -2.16 -0.98 -19.70
N ARG A 153 -1.28 -0.88 -18.70
CA ARG A 153 0.11 -1.34 -18.84
C ARG A 153 0.25 -2.85 -18.98
N VAL A 154 -0.58 -3.60 -18.26
CA VAL A 154 -0.42 -5.05 -18.12
C VAL A 154 -1.27 -5.80 -19.14
N ARG A 155 -2.39 -5.23 -19.59
CA ARG A 155 -3.42 -5.99 -20.31
C ARG A 155 -4.03 -5.31 -21.54
N ALA A 156 -3.88 -4.00 -21.70
CA ALA A 156 -4.36 -3.28 -22.89
C ALA A 156 -3.18 -2.93 -23.81
#